data_AF-A0A813EGD5-F1
#
_entry.id   AF-A0A813EGD5-F1
#
_cell.length_a   1.000
_cell.length_b   1.000
_cell.length_c   1.000
_cell.angle_alpha   90.00
_cell.angle_beta   90.00
_cell.angle_gamma   90.00
#
_symmetry.space_group_name_H-M   'P 1'
#
loop_
_entity.id
_entity.type
_entity.pdbx_description
1 polymer ?
#
loop_
_entity_poly.entity_id
_entity_poly.type
_entity_poly.pdbx_seq_one_letter_code
_entity_poly.pdbx_strand_id
1 'polypeptide(L)'
;LVEVARVKKLSENVTLTREDYMREVEKLRATEHAIRTHCASEIRLQMVLIDCSEINETLCQKADEAVRILLEAVLRNLLSRNDLLVKSFES
;
A
#
# COMPACT_ATOMS: atom_id res chain seq x y z
N LEU A 1 -8.87 8.01 -2.97
CA LEU A 1 -9.83 7.60 -1.92
C LEU A 1 -10.29 6.15 -2.06
N VAL A 2 -10.61 5.66 -3.26
CA VAL A 2 -11.04 4.25 -3.48
C VAL A 2 -9.98 3.21 -3.12
N GLU A 3 -8.72 3.41 -3.54
CA GLU A 3 -7.66 2.43 -3.26
C GLU A 3 -7.30 2.32 -1.77
N VAL A 4 -7.28 3.42 -1.03
CA VAL A 4 -7.07 3.38 0.44
C VAL A 4 -8.18 2.59 1.13
N ALA A 5 -9.44 2.72 0.67
CA ALA A 5 -10.54 1.95 1.21
C ALA A 5 -10.47 0.45 0.84
N ARG A 6 -10.04 0.13 -0.39
CA ARG A 6 -9.78 -1.26 -0.82
C ARG A 6 -8.68 -1.89 0.03
N VAL A 7 -7.58 -1.17 0.22
CA VAL A 7 -6.45 -1.60 1.03
C VAL A 7 -6.85 -1.83 2.49
N LYS A 8 -7.64 -0.93 3.08
CA LYS A 8 -8.19 -1.13 4.44
C LYS A 8 -9.07 -2.38 4.54
N LYS A 9 -9.99 -2.59 3.60
CA LYS A 9 -10.81 -3.82 3.56
C LYS A 9 -9.98 -5.09 3.42
N LEU A 10 -8.91 -5.03 2.63
CA LEU A 10 -7.96 -6.14 2.50
C LEU A 10 -7.23 -6.38 3.82
N SER A 11 -6.85 -5.30 4.50
CA SER A 11 -6.15 -5.32 5.79
C SER A 11 -6.98 -5.96 6.92
N GLU A 12 -8.30 -5.85 6.84
CA GLU A 12 -9.27 -6.41 7.80
C GLU A 12 -9.61 -7.89 7.51
N ASN A 13 -9.20 -8.43 6.36
CA ASN A 13 -9.51 -9.81 6.00
C ASN A 13 -8.53 -10.81 6.64
N VAL A 14 -9.01 -11.48 7.69
CA VAL A 14 -8.23 -12.44 8.49
C VAL A 14 -7.91 -13.74 7.75
N THR A 15 -8.53 -14.00 6.60
CA THR A 15 -8.29 -15.23 5.82
C THR A 15 -7.15 -15.13 4.82
N LEU A 16 -6.56 -13.94 4.64
CA LEU A 16 -5.48 -13.74 3.69
C LEU A 16 -4.19 -14.42 4.16
N THR A 17 -3.51 -15.09 3.24
CA THR A 17 -2.20 -15.67 3.52
C THR A 17 -1.12 -14.60 3.43
N ARG A 18 0.07 -14.92 3.95
CA ARG A 18 1.25 -14.07 3.81
C ARG A 18 1.54 -13.75 2.35
N GLU A 19 1.39 -14.72 1.46
CA GLU A 19 1.64 -14.55 0.02
C GLU A 19 0.70 -13.52 -0.61
N ASP A 20 -0.57 -13.50 -0.20
CA ASP A 20 -1.55 -12.54 -0.72
C ASP A 20 -1.21 -11.11 -0.28
N TYR A 21 -0.77 -10.93 0.97
CA TYR A 21 -0.29 -9.63 1.44
C TYR A 21 0.97 -9.17 0.71
N MET A 22 1.94 -10.06 0.54
CA MET A 22 3.19 -9.75 -0.16
C MET A 22 2.94 -9.36 -1.62
N ARG A 23 2.00 -10.05 -2.30
CA ARG A 23 1.61 -9.71 -3.68
C ARG A 23 1.06 -8.29 -3.80
N GLU A 24 0.22 -7.86 -2.85
CA GLU A 24 -0.32 -6.49 -2.87
C GLU A 24 0.73 -5.44 -2.52
N VAL A 25 1.64 -5.73 -1.58
CA VAL A 25 2.79 -4.85 -1.29
C VAL A 25 3.69 -4.70 -2.50
N GLU A 26 4.01 -5.80 -3.20
CA GLU A 26 4.81 -5.77 -4.42
C GLU A 26 4.14 -4.96 -5.52
N LYS A 27 2.83 -5.11 -5.70
CA LYS A 27 2.05 -4.32 -6.67
C LYS A 27 2.11 -2.82 -6.37
N LEU A 28 1.99 -2.42 -5.10
CA LEU A 28 2.07 -1.02 -4.70
C LEU A 28 3.48 -0.45 -4.93
N ARG A 29 4.52 -1.20 -4.57
CA ARG A 29 5.92 -0.82 -4.84
C ARG A 29 6.24 -0.73 -6.32
N ALA A 30 5.74 -1.67 -7.13
CA ALA A 30 5.88 -1.63 -8.57
C ALA A 30 5.19 -0.39 -9.17
N THR A 31 4.02 -0.02 -8.63
CA THR A 31 3.29 1.19 -9.04
C THR A 31 4.08 2.45 -8.71
N GLU A 32 4.61 2.56 -7.50
CA GLU A 32 5.47 3.67 -7.07
C GLU A 32 6.72 3.78 -7.97
N HIS A 33 7.38 2.65 -8.23
CA HIS A 33 8.55 2.61 -9.10
C HIS A 33 8.21 3.07 -10.51
N ALA A 34 7.07 2.62 -11.07
CA ALA A 34 6.61 3.04 -12.39
C ALA A 34 6.34 4.56 -12.45
N ILE A 35 5.75 5.15 -11.41
CA ILE A 35 5.54 6.61 -11.34
C ILE A 35 6.90 7.33 -11.37
N ARG A 36 7.87 6.90 -10.56
CA ARG A 36 9.18 7.56 -10.49
C ARG A 36 9.99 7.44 -11.78
N THR A 37 9.81 6.36 -12.54
CA THR A 37 10.65 6.04 -13.71
C THR A 37 10.02 6.36 -15.06
N HIS A 38 8.70 6.34 -15.15
CA HIS A 38 7.97 6.46 -16.42
C HIS A 38 7.07 7.69 -16.50
N CYS A 39 6.69 8.32 -15.38
CA CYS A 39 5.87 9.54 -15.44
C CYS A 39 6.77 10.75 -15.73
N ALA A 40 6.40 11.50 -16.76
CA ALA A 40 7.05 12.77 -17.07
C ALA A 40 6.82 13.78 -15.93
N SER A 41 7.84 14.55 -15.59
CA SER A 41 7.72 15.68 -14.66
C SER A 41 6.98 16.85 -15.28
N GLU A 42 6.99 16.96 -16.60
CA GLU A 42 6.32 18.03 -17.34
C GLU A 42 5.61 17.48 -18.58
N ILE A 43 4.41 17.98 -18.84
CA ILE A 43 3.65 17.68 -20.07
C ILE A 43 3.52 18.98 -20.85
N ARG A 44 4.10 19.01 -22.06
CA ARG A 44 4.03 20.15 -22.96
C ARG A 44 2.94 19.93 -24.00
N LEU A 45 1.93 20.79 -23.97
CA LEU A 45 0.90 20.95 -24.99
C LEU A 45 1.18 22.25 -25.76
N GLN A 46 0.56 22.43 -26.93
CA GLN A 46 0.88 23.50 -27.89
C GLN A 46 1.09 24.90 -27.28
N MET A 47 0.28 25.30 -26.30
CA MET A 47 0.39 26.59 -25.61
C MET A 47 0.47 26.48 -24.08
N VAL A 48 0.60 25.26 -23.53
CA VAL A 48 0.52 25.02 -22.08
C VAL A 48 1.62 24.08 -21.66
N LEU A 49 2.34 24.45 -20.61
CA LEU A 49 3.23 23.56 -19.87
C LEU A 49 2.52 23.18 -18.57
N ILE A 50 2.36 21.89 -18.32
CA ILE A 50 1.80 21.37 -17.09
C ILE A 50 2.95 20.74 -16.31
N ASP A 51 3.21 21.27 -15.11
CA ASP A 51 4.09 20.62 -14.14
C ASP A 51 3.32 19.48 -13.47
N CYS A 52 3.87 18.27 -13.56
CA CYS A 52 3.33 17.05 -12.97
C CYS A 52 4.15 16.58 -11.76
N SER A 53 5.19 17.30 -11.35
CA SER A 53 6.10 16.90 -10.28
C SER A 53 5.35 16.71 -8.95
N GLU A 54 4.51 17.67 -8.58
CA GLU A 54 3.70 17.60 -7.35
C GLU A 54 2.69 16.44 -7.37
N ILE A 55 2.10 16.18 -8.53
CA ILE A 55 1.13 15.08 -8.69
C ILE A 55 1.84 13.73 -8.59
N ASN A 56 3.02 13.59 -9.21
CA ASN A 56 3.82 12.37 -9.16
C ASN A 56 4.28 12.09 -7.73
N GLU A 57 4.72 13.13 -7.01
CA GLU A 57 5.13 13.01 -5.61
C GLU A 57 3.96 12.62 -4.72
N THR A 58 2.80 13.26 -4.90
CA THR A 58 1.58 12.90 -4.17
C THR A 58 1.16 11.45 -4.41
N LEU A 59 1.25 10.97 -5.65
CA LEU A 59 0.93 9.58 -5.99
C LEU A 59 1.90 8.59 -5.34
N CYS A 60 3.20 8.91 -5.31
CA CYS A 60 4.20 8.09 -4.61
C CYS A 60 3.91 8.04 -3.11
N GLN A 61 3.66 9.19 -2.47
CA GLN A 61 3.31 9.25 -1.05
C GLN A 61 2.06 8.43 -0.72
N LYS A 62 1.06 8.41 -1.60
CA LYS A 62 -0.15 7.59 -1.42
C LYS A 62 0.10 6.10 -1.58
N ALA A 63 1.02 5.70 -2.45
CA ALA A 63 1.45 4.30 -2.55
C ALA A 63 2.17 3.86 -1.25
N ASP A 64 3.08 4.69 -0.73
CA ASP A 64 3.78 4.44 0.54
C ASP A 64 2.82 4.34 1.73
N GLU A 65 1.86 5.27 1.81
CA GLU A 65 0.82 5.27 2.85
C GLU A 65 0.01 3.96 2.81
N ALA A 66 -0.34 3.48 1.62
CA ALA A 66 -1.06 2.21 1.45
C ALA A 66 -0.23 1.00 1.90
N VAL A 67 1.07 0.97 1.57
CA VAL A 67 1.98 -0.09 2.02
C VAL A 67 2.07 -0.11 3.55
N ARG A 68 2.20 1.07 4.17
CA ARG A 68 2.27 1.19 5.63
C ARG A 68 1.01 0.65 6.32
N ILE A 69 -0.17 1.01 5.81
CA ILE A 69 -1.46 0.53 6.34
C ILE A 69 -1.53 -1.01 6.27
N LEU A 70 -1.09 -1.62 5.18
CA LEU A 70 -1.06 -3.07 5.04
C LEU A 70 -0.13 -3.73 6.05
N LEU A 71 1.09 -3.22 6.20
CA LEU A 71 2.07 -3.76 7.13
C LEU A 71 1.59 -3.66 8.59
N GLU A 72 1.01 -2.53 8.98
CA GLU A 72 0.45 -2.36 10.32
C GLU A 72 -0.70 -3.33 10.59
N ALA A 73 -1.57 -3.59 9.63
CA ALA A 73 -2.65 -4.54 9.80
C ALA A 73 -2.15 -5.99 9.90
N VAL A 74 -1.17 -6.38 9.08
CA VAL A 74 -0.53 -7.70 9.17
C VAL A 74 0.11 -7.89 10.54
N LEU A 75 0.86 -6.89 11.02
CA LEU A 75 1.50 -6.93 12.34
C LEU A 75 0.45 -7.09 13.45
N ARG A 76 -0.63 -6.31 13.42
CA ARG A 76 -1.74 -6.43 14.38
C ARG A 76 -2.38 -7.82 14.37
N ASN A 77 -2.62 -8.39 13.18
CA ASN A 77 -3.17 -9.74 13.05
C ASN A 77 -2.22 -10.82 13.60
N LEU A 78 -0.91 -10.69 13.34
CA LEU A 78 0.10 -11.62 13.87
C LEU A 78 0.19 -11.55 15.40
N LEU A 79 0.19 -10.35 15.97
CA LEU A 79 0.19 -10.15 17.42
C LEU A 79 -1.06 -10.77 18.07
N SER A 80 -2.24 -10.50 17.51
CA SER A 80 -3.50 -11.08 17.99
C SER A 80 -3.51 -12.61 17.95
N ARG A 81 -2.99 -13.21 16.88
CA ARG A 81 -2.86 -14.68 16.77
C ARG A 81 -1.87 -15.25 17.77
N ASN A 82 -0.77 -14.54 18.03
CA ASN A 82 0.22 -14.93 19.03
C ASN A 82 -0.40 -14.91 20.44
N ASP A 83 -1.10 -13.84 20.81
CA ASP A 83 -1.79 -13.73 22.10
C ASP A 83 -2.81 -14.86 22.31
N LEU A 84 -3.55 -15.23 21.27
CA LEU A 84 -4.49 -16.36 21.31
C LEU A 84 -3.76 -17.71 21.51
N LEU A 85 -2.63 -17.90 20.84
CA LEU A 85 -1.78 -19.08 21.00
C LEU A 85 -1.25 -19.18 22.43
N VAL A 86 -0.67 -18.11 22.96
CA VAL A 86 -0.15 -18.07 24.35
C VAL A 86 -1.25 -18.46 25.34
N LYS A 87 -2.43 -17.84 25.24
CA LYS A 87 -3.58 -18.18 26.09
C LYS A 87 -4.00 -19.65 26.00
N SER A 88 -3.87 -20.27 24.81
CA SER A 88 -4.20 -21.67 24.61
C SER A 88 -3.23 -22.65 25.29
N PHE A 89 -2.00 -22.21 25.60
CA PHE A 89 -1.02 -23.00 26.35
C PHE A 89 -1.06 -22.75 27.86
N GLU A 90 -1.70 -21.66 28.30
CA GLU A 90 -1.93 -21.33 29.72
C GLU A 90 -3.21 -21.97 30.29
N SER A 91 -4.01 -22.63 29.45
CA SER A 91 -5.24 -23.36 29.80
C SER A 91 -4.99 -24.85 29.97
#